data_AF-A0A2T0GSV8-F1
#
_entry.id   AF-A0A2T0GSV8-F1
#
_cell.length_a   1.000
_cell.length_b   1.000
_cell.length_c   1.000
_cell.angle_alpha   90.00
_cell.angle_beta   90.00
_cell.angle_gamma   90.00
#
_symmetry.space_group_name_H-M   'P 1'
#
loop_
_entity.id
_entity.type
_entity.pdbx_description
1 polymer ?
#
loop_
_entity_poly.entity_id
_entity_poly.type
_entity_poly.pdbx_seq_one_letter_code
_entity_poly.pdbx_strand_id
1 'polypeptide(L)'
;MTLRPFPAESDFGRWDVLPADPTEDEIDHENPDVVDALRRREHLTENWRADLDYPTGIWREEVIEAHPRLAKAWRNWLLRRSYEGISFINGCIRRWSQENTGARHTST
;
A
#
# COMPACT_ATOMS: atom_id res chain seq x y z
N MET A 1 -15.01 22.68 -15.39
CA MET A 1 -14.61 21.58 -14.48
C MET A 1 -13.40 22.04 -13.69
N THR A 2 -13.56 22.35 -12.41
CA THR A 2 -12.44 22.71 -11.53
C THR A 2 -11.72 21.42 -11.16
N LEU A 3 -10.50 21.25 -11.67
CA LEU A 3 -9.61 20.16 -11.24
C LEU A 3 -9.46 20.25 -9.71
N ARG A 4 -9.58 19.12 -9.01
CA ARG A 4 -9.31 19.08 -7.56
C ARG A 4 -7.92 19.67 -7.33
N PRO A 5 -7.76 20.60 -6.36
CA PRO A 5 -6.46 21.20 -6.11
C PRO A 5 -5.47 20.11 -5.73
N PHE A 6 -4.24 20.26 -6.21
CA PHE A 6 -3.17 19.36 -5.84
C PHE A 6 -2.95 19.44 -4.34
N PRO A 7 -2.63 18.32 -3.68
CA PRO A 7 -2.22 18.37 -2.30
C PRO A 7 -0.93 19.23 -2.17
N ALA A 8 -0.64 19.76 -0.98
CA ALA A 8 0.59 20.51 -0.74
C ALA A 8 1.78 19.56 -0.49
N GLU A 9 3.02 20.03 -0.66
CA GLU A 9 4.22 19.20 -0.42
C GLU A 9 4.29 18.62 1.00
N SER A 10 3.70 19.33 1.96
CA SER A 10 3.46 18.89 3.33
C SER A 10 2.51 17.69 3.47
N ASP A 11 1.61 17.50 2.51
CA ASP A 11 0.46 16.59 2.63
C ASP A 11 0.74 15.18 2.11
N PHE A 12 1.87 14.99 1.42
CA PHE A 12 2.23 13.71 0.79
C PHE A 12 3.60 13.16 1.12
N GLY A 13 4.34 13.71 2.10
CA GLY A 13 5.49 13.02 2.73
C GLY A 13 6.45 12.29 1.78
N ARG A 14 7.11 11.24 2.27
CA ARG A 14 7.94 10.33 1.47
C ARG A 14 7.50 8.90 1.79
N TRP A 15 6.93 8.22 0.80
CA TRP A 15 6.30 6.88 0.93
C TRP A 15 6.98 5.83 0.03
N ASP A 16 8.25 6.05 -0.28
CA ASP A 16 9.10 5.14 -1.07
C ASP A 16 9.72 4.02 -0.24
N VAL A 17 9.18 3.79 0.97
CA VAL A 17 9.43 2.61 1.80
C VAL A 17 8.08 2.00 2.19
N LEU A 18 7.92 0.69 1.95
CA LEU A 18 6.72 -0.05 2.34
C LEU A 18 6.66 -0.27 3.86
N PRO A 19 5.45 -0.42 4.44
CA PRO A 19 5.32 -0.81 5.84
C PRO A 19 5.86 -2.24 6.05
N ALA A 20 6.26 -2.56 7.28
CA ALA A 20 6.74 -3.89 7.62
C ALA A 20 5.62 -4.94 7.47
N ASP A 21 5.96 -6.04 6.81
CA ASP A 21 5.09 -7.19 6.65
C ASP A 21 4.89 -7.93 7.99
N PRO A 22 3.77 -8.67 8.16
CA PRO A 22 3.63 -9.63 9.25
C PRO A 22 4.71 -10.70 9.13
N THR A 23 5.25 -11.17 10.26
CA THR A 23 6.17 -12.30 10.27
C THR A 23 5.41 -13.61 10.03
N GLU A 24 6.08 -14.65 9.54
CA GLU A 24 5.44 -15.96 9.26
C GLU A 24 4.66 -16.50 10.47
N ASP A 25 5.20 -16.34 11.69
CA ASP A 25 4.55 -16.76 12.95
C ASP A 25 3.26 -15.98 13.26
N GLU A 26 3.01 -14.84 12.60
CA GLU A 26 1.80 -14.02 12.78
C GLU A 26 0.70 -14.36 11.75
N ILE A 27 0.94 -15.28 10.82
CA ILE A 27 0.05 -15.54 9.68
C ILE A 27 -0.58 -16.93 9.80
N ASP A 28 -1.90 -16.98 9.88
CA ASP A 28 -2.67 -18.22 9.76
C ASP A 28 -2.98 -18.51 8.29
N HIS A 29 -2.15 -19.34 7.66
CA HIS A 29 -2.33 -19.78 6.28
C HIS A 29 -3.53 -20.70 6.06
N GLU A 30 -4.16 -21.21 7.11
CA GLU A 30 -5.37 -22.03 7.02
C GLU A 30 -6.63 -21.16 6.97
N ASN A 31 -6.55 -19.89 7.35
CA ASN A 31 -7.67 -18.96 7.27
C ASN A 31 -7.83 -18.41 5.83
N PRO A 32 -8.96 -18.69 5.13
CA PRO A 32 -9.17 -18.25 3.75
C PRO A 32 -9.21 -16.72 3.60
N ASP A 33 -9.68 -15.98 4.61
CA ASP A 33 -9.69 -14.52 4.60
C ASP A 33 -8.27 -13.94 4.70
N VAL A 34 -7.40 -14.60 5.48
CA VAL A 34 -5.96 -14.26 5.54
C VAL A 34 -5.29 -14.53 4.20
N VAL A 35 -5.54 -15.69 3.58
CA VAL A 35 -4.98 -16.04 2.26
C VAL A 35 -5.43 -15.03 1.18
N ASP A 36 -6.69 -14.64 1.19
CA ASP A 36 -7.23 -13.64 0.27
C ASP A 36 -6.63 -12.24 0.53
N ALA A 37 -6.46 -11.86 1.79
CA ALA A 37 -5.78 -10.63 2.19
C ALA A 37 -4.31 -10.59 1.73
N LEU A 38 -3.58 -11.70 1.83
CA LEU A 38 -2.20 -11.81 1.32
C LEU A 38 -2.13 -11.55 -0.18
N ARG A 39 -3.05 -12.09 -0.98
CA ARG A 39 -3.12 -11.82 -2.42
C ARG A 39 -3.39 -10.35 -2.73
N ARG A 40 -4.32 -9.73 -1.98
CA ARG A 40 -4.60 -8.29 -2.11
C ARG A 40 -3.40 -7.43 -1.73
N ARG A 41 -2.65 -7.84 -0.70
CA ARG A 41 -1.40 -7.18 -0.28
C ARG A 41 -0.36 -7.21 -1.39
N GLU A 42 -0.15 -8.37 -2.01
CA GLU A 42 0.83 -8.51 -3.10
C GLU A 42 0.45 -7.60 -4.27
N HIS A 43 -0.82 -7.56 -4.66
CA HIS A 43 -1.27 -6.68 -5.74
C HIS A 43 -1.04 -5.18 -5.43
N LEU A 44 -1.28 -4.75 -4.18
CA LEU A 44 -0.95 -3.37 -3.78
C LEU A 44 0.56 -3.12 -3.77
N THR A 45 1.36 -4.13 -3.43
CA THR A 45 2.82 -4.07 -3.47
C THR A 45 3.33 -3.92 -4.90
N GLU A 46 2.76 -4.65 -5.85
CA GLU A 46 3.04 -4.49 -7.28
C GLU A 46 2.68 -3.09 -7.78
N ASN A 47 1.49 -2.58 -7.43
CA ASN A 47 1.08 -1.23 -7.78
C ASN A 47 2.04 -0.19 -7.19
N TRP A 48 2.42 -0.34 -5.92
CA TRP A 48 3.41 0.53 -5.29
C TRP A 48 4.77 0.50 -6.02
N ARG A 49 5.24 -0.68 -6.43
CA ARG A 49 6.49 -0.83 -7.21
C ARG A 49 6.39 -0.12 -8.56
N ALA A 50 5.27 -0.25 -9.26
CA ALA A 50 5.03 0.45 -10.52
C ALA A 50 4.98 1.97 -10.35
N ASP A 51 4.42 2.45 -9.22
CA ASP A 51 4.31 3.86 -8.90
C ASP A 51 5.66 4.50 -8.46
N LEU A 52 6.69 3.72 -8.14
CA LEU A 52 8.02 4.26 -7.80
C LEU A 52 8.67 5.01 -8.96
N ASP A 53 8.51 4.47 -10.16
CA ASP A 53 9.07 5.05 -11.39
C ASP A 53 8.17 6.14 -11.97
N TYR A 54 6.96 6.33 -11.43
CA TYR A 54 6.04 7.37 -11.89
C TYR A 54 6.63 8.79 -11.72
N PRO A 55 6.43 9.71 -12.68
CA PRO A 55 5.69 9.55 -13.94
C PRO A 55 6.55 9.11 -15.13
N THR A 56 7.80 8.71 -14.91
CA THR A 56 8.73 8.30 -15.98
C THR A 56 8.14 7.11 -16.75
N GLY A 57 8.14 7.19 -18.08
CA GLY A 57 7.54 6.18 -18.96
C GLY A 57 6.02 6.28 -19.13
N ILE A 58 5.33 7.12 -18.35
CA ILE A 58 3.88 7.40 -18.49
C ILE A 58 3.66 8.78 -19.11
N TRP A 59 4.38 9.79 -18.61
CA TRP A 59 4.29 11.15 -19.12
C TRP A 59 5.48 11.43 -20.04
N ARG A 60 5.29 12.33 -21.00
CA ARG A 60 6.39 12.81 -21.84
C ARG A 60 7.34 13.66 -21.00
N GLU A 61 8.64 13.58 -21.28
CA GLU A 61 9.68 14.26 -20.52
C GLU A 61 9.44 15.78 -20.45
N GLU A 62 8.97 16.40 -21.54
CA GLU A 62 8.74 17.85 -21.59
C GLU A 62 7.65 18.30 -20.60
N VAL A 63 6.66 17.44 -20.33
CA VAL A 63 5.59 17.71 -19.36
C VAL A 63 6.10 17.56 -17.93
N ILE A 64 6.98 16.60 -17.70
CA ILE A 64 7.62 16.36 -16.39
C ILE A 64 8.53 17.55 -16.06
N GLU A 65 9.35 18.00 -17.01
CA GLU A 65 10.24 19.15 -16.87
C GLU A 65 9.49 20.47 -16.68
N ALA A 66 8.35 20.65 -17.36
CA ALA A 66 7.49 21.82 -17.17
C ALA A 66 6.83 21.85 -15.78
N HIS A 67 6.60 20.70 -15.15
CA HIS A 67 5.88 20.58 -13.89
C HIS A 67 6.49 19.55 -12.90
N PRO A 68 7.75 19.72 -12.46
CA PRO A 68 8.45 18.71 -11.67
C PRO A 68 7.83 18.49 -10.27
N ARG A 69 7.27 19.55 -9.68
CA ARG A 69 6.54 19.44 -8.39
C ARG A 69 5.25 18.64 -8.52
N LEU A 70 4.57 18.76 -9.67
CA LEU A 70 3.33 18.04 -9.96
C LEU A 70 3.60 16.54 -10.12
N ALA A 71 4.63 16.21 -10.90
CA ALA A 71 5.11 14.84 -11.06
C ALA A 71 5.40 14.18 -9.70
N LYS A 72 6.18 14.86 -8.85
CA LYS A 72 6.51 14.40 -7.50
C LYS A 72 5.29 14.25 -6.59
N ALA A 73 4.36 15.21 -6.63
CA ALA A 73 3.13 15.19 -5.83
C ALA A 73 2.25 13.98 -6.15
N TRP A 74 2.03 13.73 -7.44
CA TRP A 74 1.25 12.57 -7.88
C TRP A 74 1.92 11.25 -7.54
N ARG A 75 3.23 11.13 -7.80
CA ARG A 75 3.99 9.95 -7.40
C ARG A 75 3.79 9.66 -5.91
N ASN A 76 4.04 10.65 -5.06
CA ASN A 76 3.95 10.46 -3.61
C ASN A 76 2.51 10.17 -3.14
N TRP A 77 1.49 10.75 -3.78
CA TRP A 77 0.09 10.42 -3.50
C TRP A 77 -0.27 8.98 -3.87
N LEU A 78 0.20 8.51 -5.03
CA LEU A 78 0.00 7.13 -5.48
C LEU A 78 0.66 6.14 -4.52
N LEU A 79 1.92 6.40 -4.16
CA LEU A 79 2.68 5.60 -3.18
C LEU A 79 1.99 5.56 -1.80
N ARG A 80 1.51 6.72 -1.31
CA ARG A 80 0.78 6.81 -0.03
C ARG A 80 -0.43 5.89 0.01
N ARG A 81 -1.25 5.90 -1.04
CA ARG A 81 -2.47 5.09 -1.13
C ARG A 81 -2.15 3.60 -1.04
N SER A 82 -1.10 3.13 -1.73
CA SER A 82 -0.66 1.75 -1.63
C SER A 82 -0.09 1.43 -0.25
N TYR A 83 0.73 2.32 0.33
CA TYR A 83 1.26 2.19 1.69
C TYR A 83 0.16 2.04 2.74
N GLU A 84 -0.86 2.91 2.70
CA GLU A 84 -1.99 2.89 3.64
C GLU A 84 -2.81 1.61 3.48
N GLY A 85 -3.06 1.18 2.24
CA GLY A 85 -3.74 -0.08 1.95
C GLY A 85 -2.99 -1.32 2.46
N ILE A 86 -1.67 -1.38 2.22
CA ILE A 86 -0.81 -2.47 2.72
C ILE A 86 -0.79 -2.46 4.26
N SER A 87 -0.65 -1.28 4.88
CA SER A 87 -0.66 -1.14 6.34
C SER A 87 -1.98 -1.65 6.96
N PHE A 88 -3.10 -1.30 6.34
CA PHE A 88 -4.41 -1.77 6.75
C PHE A 88 -4.54 -3.29 6.63
N ILE A 89 -4.15 -3.86 5.48
CA ILE A 89 -4.18 -5.30 5.24
C ILE A 89 -3.27 -6.05 6.22
N ASN A 90 -2.08 -5.52 6.54
CA ASN A 90 -1.19 -6.11 7.54
C ASN A 90 -1.84 -6.14 8.93
N GLY A 91 -2.64 -5.12 9.28
CA GLY A 91 -3.45 -5.13 10.49
C GLY A 91 -4.55 -6.20 10.47
N CYS A 92 -5.25 -6.36 9.35
CA CYS A 92 -6.27 -7.40 9.16
C CYS A 92 -5.68 -8.81 9.29
N ILE A 93 -4.56 -9.08 8.61
CA ILE A 93 -3.88 -10.39 8.64
C ILE A 93 -3.55 -10.78 10.09
N ARG A 94 -2.91 -9.87 10.86
CA ARG A 94 -2.57 -10.14 12.27
C ARG A 94 -3.81 -10.42 13.12
N ARG A 95 -4.88 -9.64 12.95
CA ARG A 95 -6.14 -9.82 13.70
C ARG A 95 -6.80 -11.16 13.37
N TRP A 96 -7.03 -11.45 12.08
CA TRP A 96 -7.73 -12.66 11.66
C TRP A 96 -6.95 -13.94 11.93
N SER A 97 -5.62 -13.86 11.93
CA SER A 97 -4.77 -14.99 12.31
C SER A 97 -4.90 -15.34 13.80
N GLN A 98 -5.06 -14.34 14.67
CA GLN A 98 -5.25 -14.55 16.11
C GLN A 98 -6.65 -15.08 16.48
N GLU A 99 -7.68 -14.68 15.74
CA GLU A 99 -9.07 -15.09 15.98
C GLU A 99 -9.26 -16.62 15.85
N ASN A 100 -8.53 -17.27 14.94
CA ASN A 100 -8.61 -18.71 14.72
C ASN A 100 -7.77 -19.51 15.74
N THR A 101 -6.62 -18.96 16.18
CA THR A 101 -5.80 -19.57 17.25
C THR A 101 -6.53 -19.54 18.59
N GLY A 102 -7.21 -18.44 18.91
CA GLY A 102 -8.01 -18.32 20.14
C GLY A 102 -9.13 -19.35 20.24
N ALA A 103 -9.83 -19.63 19.12
CA ALA A 103 -10.88 -20.64 19.07
C ALA A 103 -10.36 -22.07 19.29
N ARG A 104 -9.16 -22.41 18.76
CA ARG A 104 -8.53 -23.73 18.96
C ARG A 104 -8.13 -23.98 20.41
N HIS A 105 -7.74 -22.94 21.16
CA HIS A 105 -7.29 -23.08 22.55
C HIS A 105 -8.43 -23.17 23.57
N THR A 106 -9.65 -22.74 23.24
CA THR A 106 -10.81 -22.79 24.14
C THR A 106 -11.62 -24.08 24.07
N SER A 107 -11.28 -25.00 23.17
CA SER A 107 -11.89 -26.33 23.09
C SER A 107 -11.00 -27.35 23.78
N THR A 108 -11.02 -27.41 25.11
CA THR A 108 -10.47 -28.53 25.89
C THR A 108 -11.26 -28.73 27.18
#